data_AF-A0A7S3B8J9-F1
#
_entry.id   AF-A0A7S3B8J9-F1
#
_cell.length_a   1.000
_cell.length_b   1.000
_cell.length_c   1.000
_cell.angle_alpha   90.00
_cell.angle_beta   90.00
_cell.angle_gamma   90.00
#
_symmetry.space_group_name_H-M   'P 1'
#
loop_
_entity.id
_entity.type
_entity.pdbx_description
1 polymer ?
#
loop_
_entity_poly.entity_id
_entity_poly.type
_entity_poly.pdbx_seq_one_letter_code
_entity_poly.pdbx_strand_id
1 'polypeptide(L)'
;EVLPRSHAIAKLTFHKSEPAQLAEKSELIDTAVNTLKAKRPRGVMRLDVLAAARAMGKSPPEVVEMLQQLQNAGEVGYELLEPVCAFRLTEAAPAADDTGAVDAL
;
A
#
# COMPACT_ATOMS: atom_id res chain seq x y z
N GLU A 1 -7.53 -4.79 16.03
CA GLU A 1 -6.16 -4.30 16.22
C GLU A 1 -6.02 -2.95 15.52
N VAL A 2 -5.53 -1.91 16.22
CA VAL A 2 -5.27 -0.59 15.62
C VAL A 2 -3.91 -0.67 14.96
N LEU A 3 -3.87 -0.58 13.63
CA LEU A 3 -2.59 -0.58 12.91
C LEU A 3 -1.87 0.76 13.18
N PRO A 4 -0.53 0.79 13.19
CA PRO A 4 0.23 2.03 13.33
C PRO A 4 -0.24 3.07 12.31
N ARG A 5 -0.19 4.35 12.69
CA ARG A 5 -0.61 5.48 11.83
C ARG A 5 0.06 5.35 10.46
N SER A 6 -0.72 4.97 9.45
CA SER A 6 -0.26 4.81 8.09
C SER A 6 -0.71 6.03 7.29
N HIS A 7 0.08 6.43 6.31
CA HIS A 7 -0.35 7.48 5.40
C HIS A 7 -1.06 6.81 4.24
N ALA A 8 -2.23 7.30 3.83
CA ALA A 8 -2.95 6.66 2.73
C ALA A 8 -2.35 7.04 1.38
N ILE A 9 -1.84 8.27 1.25
CA ILE A 9 -1.38 8.80 -0.03
C ILE A 9 0.07 9.22 0.08
N ALA A 10 0.91 8.79 -0.85
CA ALA A 10 2.23 9.35 -1.09
C ALA A 10 2.21 10.16 -2.39
N LYS A 11 2.73 11.39 -2.32
CA LYS A 11 2.93 12.25 -3.48
C LYS A 11 4.38 12.11 -3.93
N LEU A 12 4.57 11.74 -5.19
CA LEU A 12 5.88 11.44 -5.78
C LEU A 12 6.23 12.47 -6.84
N THR A 13 7.42 13.03 -6.72
CA THR A 13 8.03 13.98 -7.67
C THR A 13 9.27 13.33 -8.24
N PHE A 14 9.33 13.18 -9.56
CA PHE A 14 10.44 12.53 -10.23
C PHE A 14 11.50 13.57 -10.63
N HIS A 15 12.77 13.29 -10.34
CA HIS A 15 13.85 14.27 -10.56
C HIS A 15 14.77 13.90 -11.72
N LYS A 16 15.16 12.62 -11.83
CA LYS A 16 16.17 12.17 -12.79
C LYS A 16 15.61 11.31 -13.91
N SER A 17 14.69 10.42 -13.57
CA SER A 17 14.13 9.44 -14.51
C SER A 17 12.63 9.61 -14.66
N GLU A 18 12.15 9.41 -15.88
CA GLU A 18 10.70 9.35 -16.11
C GLU A 18 10.12 8.12 -15.41
N PRO A 19 8.85 8.17 -14.96
CA PRO A 19 8.23 7.07 -14.22
C PRO A 19 8.27 5.73 -14.95
N ALA A 20 8.18 5.74 -16.28
CA ALA A 20 8.25 4.54 -17.11
C ALA A 20 9.65 3.88 -17.07
N GLN A 21 10.72 4.69 -17.07
CA GLN A 21 12.09 4.18 -16.97
C GLN A 21 12.41 3.67 -15.56
N LEU A 22 11.83 4.32 -14.54
CA LEU A 22 12.01 3.91 -13.17
C LEU A 22 11.16 2.67 -12.81
N ALA A 23 10.04 2.45 -13.51
CA ALA A 23 9.23 1.23 -13.38
C ALA A 23 10.03 -0.03 -13.71
N GLU A 24 10.90 0.00 -14.72
CA GLU A 24 11.76 -1.14 -15.07
C GLU A 24 12.75 -1.52 -13.95
N LYS A 25 13.05 -0.59 -13.04
CA LYS A 25 14.06 -0.73 -11.98
C LYS A 25 13.47 -0.84 -10.58
N SER A 26 12.22 -0.43 -10.41
CA SER A 26 11.55 -0.37 -9.11
C SER A 26 10.17 -1.01 -9.20
N GLU A 27 10.04 -2.14 -8.50
CA GLU A 27 8.78 -2.87 -8.33
C GLU A 27 7.64 -1.95 -7.81
N LEU A 28 7.97 -0.97 -6.95
CA LEU A 28 6.99 -0.03 -6.42
C LEU A 28 6.47 0.93 -7.50
N ILE A 29 7.37 1.45 -8.33
CA ILE A 29 7.00 2.37 -9.41
C ILE A 29 6.29 1.62 -10.54
N ASP A 30 6.71 0.40 -10.83
CA ASP A 30 6.01 -0.51 -11.74
C ASP A 30 4.57 -0.75 -11.28
N THR A 31 4.39 -1.14 -10.02
CA THR A 31 3.06 -1.34 -9.42
C THR A 31 2.23 -0.05 -9.49
N ALA A 32 2.83 1.10 -9.18
CA ALA A 32 2.14 2.38 -9.22
C ALA A 32 1.66 2.75 -10.64
N VAL A 33 2.51 2.56 -11.65
CA VAL A 33 2.25 2.98 -13.03
C VAL A 33 1.38 1.98 -13.78
N ASN A 34 1.71 0.68 -13.69
CA ASN A 34 1.11 -0.36 -14.51
C ASN A 34 -0.08 -1.05 -13.83
N THR A 35 0.01 -1.30 -12.51
CA THR A 35 -1.07 -2.00 -11.78
C THR A 35 -2.13 -1.03 -11.28
N LEU A 36 -1.71 0.04 -10.59
CA LEU A 36 -2.63 1.01 -9.97
C LEU A 36 -3.04 2.14 -10.92
N LYS A 37 -2.39 2.25 -12.09
CA LYS A 37 -2.62 3.32 -13.08
C LYS A 37 -2.64 4.71 -12.40
N ALA A 38 -1.68 4.94 -11.51
CA ALA A 38 -1.62 6.12 -10.68
C ALA A 38 -1.69 7.39 -11.52
N LYS A 39 -2.61 8.29 -11.15
CA LYS A 39 -2.82 9.54 -11.89
C LYS A 39 -1.59 10.44 -11.73
N ARG A 40 -1.18 11.07 -12.84
CA ARG A 40 -0.05 12.00 -12.92
C ARG A 40 -0.48 13.42 -13.32
N PRO A 41 -1.28 14.13 -12.51
CA PRO A 41 -1.58 15.52 -12.80
C PRO A 41 -0.28 16.35 -12.69
N ARG A 42 0.11 17.01 -13.78
CA ARG A 42 1.21 17.99 -13.82
C ARG A 42 2.57 17.44 -13.37
N GLY A 43 2.90 16.19 -13.73
CA GLY A 43 4.21 15.60 -13.45
C GLY A 43 4.39 15.07 -12.01
N VAL A 44 3.36 15.17 -11.18
CA VAL A 44 3.35 14.62 -9.82
C VAL A 44 2.47 13.37 -9.80
N MET A 45 2.99 12.25 -9.29
CA MET A 45 2.23 11.01 -9.16
C MET A 45 1.65 10.89 -7.75
N ARG A 46 0.35 10.59 -7.65
CA ARG A 46 -0.27 10.24 -6.36
C ARG A 46 -0.35 8.71 -6.26
N LEU A 47 0.33 8.16 -5.27
CA LEU A 47 0.34 6.74 -4.96
C LEU A 47 -0.51 6.48 -3.72
N ASP A 48 -1.45 5.54 -3.82
CA ASP A 48 -2.11 5.00 -2.63
C ASP A 48 -1.21 3.92 -2.02
N VAL A 49 -0.71 4.20 -0.81
CA VAL A 49 0.25 3.34 -0.11
C VAL A 49 -0.39 2.02 0.30
N LEU A 50 -1.67 2.03 0.68
CA LEU A 50 -2.39 0.82 1.08
C LEU A 50 -2.69 -0.07 -0.14
N ALA A 51 -3.09 0.54 -1.25
CA ALA A 51 -3.33 -0.18 -2.49
C ALA A 51 -2.02 -0.76 -3.06
N ALA A 52 -0.91 -0.01 -2.98
CA ALA A 52 0.40 -0.48 -3.39
C ALA A 52 0.87 -1.65 -2.53
N ALA A 53 0.75 -1.53 -1.21
CA ALA A 53 1.10 -2.58 -0.26
C ALA A 53 0.32 -3.87 -0.57
N ARG A 54 -1.01 -3.76 -0.78
CA ARG A 54 -1.86 -4.91 -1.17
C ARG A 54 -1.47 -5.51 -2.52
N ALA A 55 -1.22 -4.68 -3.52
CA ALA A 55 -0.86 -5.14 -4.87
C ALA A 55 0.49 -5.87 -4.89
N MET A 56 1.42 -5.48 -4.01
CA MET A 56 2.74 -6.09 -3.87
C MET A 56 2.79 -7.21 -2.82
N GLY A 57 1.71 -7.46 -2.09
CA GLY A 57 1.70 -8.38 -0.94
C GLY A 57 2.59 -7.94 0.22
N LYS A 58 2.88 -6.64 0.35
CA LYS A 58 3.72 -6.05 1.41
C LYS A 58 2.87 -5.31 2.45
N SER A 59 3.49 -4.92 3.55
CA SER A 59 2.90 -4.02 4.54
C SER A 59 3.10 -2.55 4.16
N PRO A 60 2.23 -1.62 4.61
CA PRO A 60 2.39 -0.20 4.33
C PRO A 60 3.74 0.40 4.78
N PRO A 61 4.33 0.03 5.94
CA PRO A 61 5.67 0.47 6.32
C PRO A 61 6.75 0.08 5.31
N GLU A 62 6.71 -1.15 4.76
CA GLU A 62 7.68 -1.60 3.75
C GLU A 62 7.57 -0.76 2.47
N VAL A 63 6.36 -0.36 2.08
CA VAL A 63 6.18 0.56 0.94
C VAL A 63 6.81 1.91 1.22
N VAL A 64 6.69 2.44 2.44
CA VAL A 64 7.35 3.69 2.83
C VAL A 64 8.87 3.55 2.86
N GLU A 65 9.41 2.41 3.31
CA GLU A 65 10.84 2.13 3.24
C GLU A 65 11.36 2.11 1.80
N MET A 66 10.61 1.49 0.88
CA MET A 66 10.95 1.51 -0.55
C MET A 66 10.93 2.94 -1.12
N LEU A 67 9.98 3.78 -0.70
CA LEU A 67 9.96 5.20 -1.07
C LEU A 67 11.19 5.95 -0.54
N GLN A 68 11.58 5.67 0.71
CA GLN A 68 12.77 6.25 1.31
C GLN A 68 14.05 5.85 0.57
N GLN A 69 14.15 4.59 0.13
CA GLN A 69 15.28 4.11 -0.68
C GLN A 69 15.37 4.84 -2.02
N LEU A 70 14.25 5.02 -2.72
CA LEU A 70 14.22 5.78 -3.97
C LEU A 70 14.57 7.26 -3.77
N GLN A 71 14.20 7.84 -2.62
CA GLN A 71 14.60 9.20 -2.25
C GLN A 71 16.10 9.31 -1.96
N ASN A 72 16.65 8.35 -1.22
CA ASN A 72 18.08 8.31 -0.91
C ASN A 72 18.94 8.11 -2.17
N ALA A 73 18.43 7.39 -3.17
CA ALA A 73 19.04 7.27 -4.50
C ALA A 73 18.92 8.57 -5.33
N GLY A 74 18.09 9.52 -4.90
CA GLY A 74 17.83 10.78 -5.59
C GLY A 74 17.02 10.61 -6.87
N GLU A 75 16.25 9.53 -6.99
CA GLU A 75 15.38 9.26 -8.13
C GLU A 75 14.07 10.03 -8.00
N VAL A 76 13.49 10.04 -6.79
CA VAL A 76 12.20 10.67 -6.48
C VAL A 76 12.25 11.44 -5.16
N GLY A 77 11.54 12.55 -5.09
CA GLY A 77 11.10 13.14 -3.82
C GLY A 77 9.72 12.59 -3.47
N TYR A 78 9.49 12.21 -2.21
CA TYR A 78 8.17 11.81 -1.75
C TYR A 78 7.70 12.63 -0.55
N GLU A 79 6.39 12.86 -0.49
CA GLU A 79 5.70 13.52 0.61
C GLU A 79 4.52 12.62 1.00
N LEU A 80 4.47 12.18 2.25
CA LEU A 80 3.35 11.40 2.76
C LEU A 80 2.22 12.35 3.15
N LEU A 81 1.07 12.16 2.52
CA LEU A 81 -0.15 12.92 2.71
C LEU A 81 -1.20 12.07 3.43
N GLU A 82 -2.09 12.74 4.14
CA GLU A 82 -3.26 12.17 4.80
C GLU A 82 -2.90 11.08 5.83
N PRO A 83 -2.76 11.43 7.12
CA PRO A 83 -2.63 10.44 8.17
C PRO A 83 -3.93 9.65 8.28
N VAL A 84 -3.86 8.33 8.10
CA VAL A 84 -5.03 7.44 8.15
C VAL A 84 -4.84 6.42 9.26
N CYS A 85 -5.91 6.21 10.02
CA CYS A 85 -6.01 5.08 10.93
C CYS A 85 -6.52 3.88 10.13
N ALA A 86 -5.66 2.89 9.88
CA ALA A 86 -6.07 1.64 9.26
C ALA A 86 -6.61 0.70 10.35
N PHE A 87 -7.79 0.13 10.13
CA PHE A 87 -8.39 -0.87 11.03
C PHE A 87 -8.41 -2.22 10.32
N ARG A 88 -7.91 -3.26 10.98
CA ARG A 88 -8.09 -4.63 10.53
C ARG A 88 -9.42 -5.14 11.07
N LEU A 89 -10.41 -5.30 10.19
CA LEU A 89 -11.62 -6.05 10.51
C LEU A 89 -11.24 -7.53 10.53
N THR A 90 -11.16 -8.11 11.73
CA THR A 90 -11.13 -9.56 11.89
C THR A 90 -12.55 -10.06 11.79
N GLU A 91 -12.86 -10.82 10.75
CA GLU A 91 -14.11 -11.56 10.64
C GLU A 91 -14.21 -12.49 11.86
N ALA A 92 -15.32 -12.43 12.59
CA ALA A 92 -15.56 -13.35 13.70
C ALA A 92 -15.70 -14.75 13.11
N ALA A 93 -14.92 -15.71 13.63
CA ALA A 93 -15.06 -17.11 13.28
C ALA A 93 -16.53 -17.53 13.44
N PRO A 94 -17.12 -18.31 12.52
CA PRO A 94 -18.47 -18.79 12.69
C PRO A 94 -18.54 -19.56 14.02
N ALA A 95 -19.48 -19.16 14.88
CA ALA A 95 -19.78 -19.89 16.09
C ALA A 95 -20.04 -21.34 15.68
N ALA A 96 -19.22 -22.27 16.19
CA ALA A 96 -19.53 -23.68 16.08
C ALA A 96 -20.83 -23.91 16.85
N ASP A 97 -21.92 -24.11 16.13
CA ASP A 97 -23.16 -24.64 16.69
C ASP A 97 -22.85 -26.04 17.24
N ASP A 98 -22.62 -26.11 18.55
CA ASP A 98 -22.65 -27.35 19.32
C ASP A 98 -24.13 -27.74 19.52
N THR A 99 -24.77 -28.21 18.44
CA THR A 99 -26.10 -28.81 18.54
C THR A 99 -25.92 -30.20 19.13
N GLY A 100 -25.96 -30.26 20.46
CA GLY A 100 -25.96 -31.49 21.24
C GLY A 100 -27.00 -32.46 20.68
N ALA A 101 -26.53 -33.63 20.26
CA ALA A 101 -27.35 -34.78 19.95
C ALA A 101 -28.09 -35.20 21.23
N VAL A 102 -29.37 -34.88 21.31
CA VAL A 102 -30.28 -35.54 22.26
C VAL A 102 -30.63 -36.91 21.67
N ASP A 103 -29.93 -37.92 22.17
CA ASP A 103 -30.29 -39.33 22.05
C ASP A 103 -31.68 -39.53 22.70
N ALA A 104 -32.67 -39.98 21.93
CA ALA A 104 -33.97 -40.36 22.44
C ALA A 104 -34.22 -41.83 22.09
N LEU A 105 -34.20 -42.64 23.16
CA LEU A 105 -34.60 -44.05 23.26
C LEU A 105 -35.97 -44.35 22.64
#